data_AF-A0A1Q6JXP3-F1
#
_entry.id   AF-A0A1Q6JXP3-F1
#
_cell.length_a   1.000
_cell.length_b   1.000
_cell.length_c   1.000
_cell.angle_alpha   90.00
_cell.angle_beta   90.00
_cell.angle_gamma   90.00
#
_symmetry.space_group_name_H-M   'P 1'
#
loop_
_entity.id
_entity.type
_entity.pdbx_description
1 polymer ?
#
loop_
_entity_poly.entity_id
_entity_poly.type
_entity_poly.pdbx_seq_one_letter_code
_entity_poly.pdbx_strand_id
1 'polypeptide(L)'
;MKKKHEFKLWQEFKAFINRGSVLDLAVGMIIGSAFTAIVNSLVKGILQPLINMIPLGQNGKSLQVVLRDPVIDATTGAVVKEAVILDFGAVISAIVTFLLTALVLFLIVKAINKAREIGDKEKARLEQLAQKVTKKNGDAETTEAPAEVAVAEEAPAEPAPVEVAPVEPAPDKTQELLSAILDELKAQRADKE
;
A
#
# COMPACT_ATOMS: atom_id res chain seq x y z
N MET A 1 17.96 -29.66 34.62
CA MET A 1 17.51 -29.73 33.21
C MET A 1 17.39 -28.30 32.68
N LYS A 2 18.25 -27.90 31.72
CA LYS A 2 18.29 -26.51 31.19
C LYS A 2 17.19 -26.32 30.14
N LYS A 3 16.32 -25.32 30.35
CA LYS A 3 15.12 -25.03 29.54
C LYS A 3 15.48 -24.49 28.15
N LYS A 4 14.97 -25.13 27.08
CA LYS A 4 15.03 -24.69 25.66
C LYS A 4 13.80 -23.81 25.31
N HIS A 5 13.68 -22.60 25.84
CA HIS A 5 12.49 -21.76 25.59
C HIS A 5 12.69 -20.56 24.66
N GLU A 6 13.92 -20.27 24.23
CA GLU A 6 14.26 -19.03 23.51
C GLU A 6 13.99 -19.06 21.99
N PHE A 7 13.73 -20.23 21.38
CA PHE A 7 13.58 -20.36 19.92
C PHE A 7 12.14 -20.54 19.41
N LYS A 8 11.14 -20.61 20.30
CA LYS A 8 9.73 -20.81 19.88
C LYS A 8 9.17 -19.59 19.14
N LEU A 9 9.36 -18.39 19.69
CA LEU A 9 8.89 -17.15 19.07
C LEU A 9 9.52 -16.89 17.70
N TRP A 10 10.81 -17.18 17.54
CA TRP A 10 11.48 -17.03 16.24
C TRP A 10 10.95 -18.02 15.19
N GLN A 11 10.64 -19.26 15.58
CA GLN A 11 10.02 -20.23 14.69
C GLN A 11 8.58 -19.85 14.33
N GLU A 12 7.81 -19.37 15.30
CA GLU A 12 6.44 -18.85 15.09
C GLU A 12 6.45 -17.59 14.20
N PHE A 13 7.41 -16.70 14.39
CA PHE A 13 7.61 -15.51 13.54
C PHE A 13 8.01 -15.92 12.12
N LYS A 14 8.94 -16.86 11.95
CA LYS A 14 9.31 -17.39 10.64
C LYS A 14 8.12 -18.07 9.94
N ALA A 15 7.33 -18.85 10.67
CA ALA A 15 6.12 -19.46 10.14
C ALA A 15 5.07 -18.40 9.75
N PHE A 16 4.98 -17.30 10.50
CA PHE A 16 4.08 -16.19 10.22
C PHE A 16 4.47 -15.40 8.97
N ILE A 17 5.75 -15.02 8.80
CA ILE A 17 6.22 -14.30 7.60
C ILE A 17 6.20 -15.18 6.35
N ASN A 18 6.34 -16.50 6.51
CA ASN A 18 6.24 -17.46 5.40
C ASN A 18 4.80 -17.64 4.92
N ARG A 19 3.80 -17.08 5.62
CA ARG A 19 2.43 -16.99 5.14
C ARG A 19 2.43 -15.97 3.99
N GLY A 20 2.57 -16.43 2.75
CA GLY A 20 2.82 -15.57 1.56
C GLY A 20 1.91 -14.33 1.45
N SER A 21 0.66 -14.43 1.86
CA SER A 21 -0.29 -13.30 1.93
C SER A 21 0.20 -12.10 2.78
N VAL A 22 1.02 -12.32 3.82
CA VAL A 22 1.55 -11.25 4.68
C VAL A 22 2.81 -10.65 4.07
N LEU A 23 3.68 -11.51 3.50
CA LEU A 23 4.92 -11.07 2.87
C LEU A 23 4.64 -10.18 1.66
N ASP A 24 3.70 -10.57 0.80
CA ASP A 24 3.35 -9.82 -0.41
C ASP A 24 2.77 -8.44 -0.07
N LEU A 25 1.93 -8.37 0.97
CA LEU A 25 1.38 -7.11 1.48
C LEU A 25 2.49 -6.21 2.06
N ALA A 26 3.38 -6.78 2.87
CA ALA A 26 4.48 -6.04 3.49
C ALA A 26 5.45 -5.47 2.45
N VAL A 27 5.83 -6.29 1.46
CA VAL A 27 6.70 -5.85 0.35
C VAL A 27 6.02 -4.75 -0.47
N GLY A 28 4.73 -4.89 -0.75
CA GLY A 28 3.94 -3.86 -1.44
C GLY A 28 3.93 -2.50 -0.72
N MET A 29 3.71 -2.50 0.60
CA MET A 29 3.75 -1.28 1.42
C MET A 29 5.15 -0.63 1.42
N ILE A 30 6.20 -1.43 1.63
CA ILE A 30 7.58 -0.92 1.72
C ILE A 30 8.00 -0.28 0.39
N ILE A 31 7.78 -0.99 -0.72
CA ILE A 31 8.12 -0.47 -2.06
C ILE A 31 7.26 0.76 -2.38
N GLY A 32 5.97 0.74 -2.08
CA GLY A 32 5.07 1.86 -2.31
C GLY A 32 5.48 3.12 -1.56
N SER A 33 5.88 2.98 -0.29
CA SER A 33 6.33 4.10 0.55
C SER A 33 7.67 4.68 0.07
N ALA A 34 8.65 3.82 -0.26
CA ALA A 34 9.94 4.23 -0.80
C ALA A 34 9.81 4.94 -2.15
N PHE A 35 8.99 4.40 -3.07
CA PHE A 35 8.75 5.00 -4.36
C PHE A 35 8.08 6.38 -4.25
N THR A 36 7.06 6.49 -3.39
CA THR A 36 6.40 7.78 -3.09
C THR A 36 7.39 8.80 -2.54
N ALA A 37 8.31 8.38 -1.67
CA ALA A 37 9.36 9.25 -1.14
C ALA A 37 10.31 9.79 -2.24
N ILE A 38 10.65 8.97 -3.24
CA ILE A 38 11.48 9.38 -4.39
C ILE A 38 10.74 10.45 -5.21
N VAL A 39 9.47 10.23 -5.53
CA VAL A 39 8.66 11.21 -6.29
C VAL A 39 8.53 12.50 -5.49
N ASN A 40 8.25 12.42 -4.19
CA ASN A 40 8.18 13.58 -3.31
C ASN A 40 9.51 14.35 -3.27
N SER A 41 10.64 13.65 -3.21
CA SER A 41 11.97 14.28 -3.22
C SER A 41 12.24 15.02 -4.53
N LEU A 42 11.85 14.44 -5.67
CA LEU A 42 11.97 15.08 -6.98
C LEU A 42 11.13 16.36 -7.06
N VAL A 43 9.87 16.28 -6.62
CA VAL A 43 8.96 17.42 -6.67
C VAL A 43 9.42 18.51 -5.71
N LYS A 44 9.80 18.16 -4.48
CA LYS A 44 10.28 19.13 -3.49
C LYS A 44 11.64 19.72 -3.86
N GLY A 45 12.55 18.92 -4.43
CA GLY A 45 13.90 19.34 -4.76
C GLY A 45 14.00 20.16 -6.04
N ILE A 46 13.16 19.86 -7.04
CA ILE A 46 13.27 20.47 -8.38
C ILE A 46 12.03 21.30 -8.71
N LEU A 47 10.83 20.74 -8.59
CA LEU A 47 9.62 21.42 -9.05
C LEU A 47 9.15 22.53 -8.10
N GLN A 48 9.25 22.34 -6.78
CA GLN A 48 8.87 23.36 -5.79
C GLN A 48 9.66 24.66 -5.98
N PRO A 49 11.01 24.65 -6.08
CA PRO A 49 11.77 25.85 -6.39
C PRO A 49 11.35 26.49 -7.72
N LEU A 50 11.12 25.69 -8.76
CA LEU A 50 10.68 26.20 -10.06
C LEU A 50 9.30 26.86 -10.00
N ILE A 51 8.34 26.26 -9.28
CA ILE A 51 6.99 26.80 -9.08
C ILE A 51 7.07 28.09 -8.25
N ASN A 52 7.85 28.09 -7.16
CA ASN A 52 8.02 29.25 -6.29
C ASN A 52 8.77 30.40 -6.96
N MET A 53 9.59 30.10 -7.97
CA MET A 53 10.29 31.12 -8.76
C MET A 53 9.33 31.88 -9.70
N ILE A 54 8.17 31.32 -10.04
CA ILE A 54 7.20 32.02 -10.88
C ILE A 54 6.41 32.99 -9.98
N PRO A 55 6.57 34.31 -10.15
CA PRO A 55 5.84 35.29 -9.36
C PRO A 55 4.39 35.39 -9.86
N LEU A 56 3.56 34.42 -9.47
CA LEU A 56 2.13 34.37 -9.80
C LEU A 56 1.25 35.17 -8.81
N GLY A 57 1.85 35.81 -7.79
CA GLY A 57 1.14 36.65 -6.84
C GLY A 57 0.86 38.05 -7.38
N GLN A 58 -0.30 38.62 -7.01
CA GLN A 58 -0.60 40.03 -7.26
C GLN A 58 0.52 40.88 -6.63
N ASN A 59 1.26 41.63 -7.45
CA ASN A 59 2.42 42.48 -7.10
C ASN A 59 3.80 41.80 -7.08
N GLY A 60 3.97 40.62 -7.67
CA GLY A 60 5.30 40.00 -7.83
C GLY A 60 5.88 39.40 -6.53
N LYS A 61 5.07 39.33 -5.47
CA LYS A 61 5.37 38.55 -4.26
C LYS A 61 5.05 37.07 -4.51
N SER A 62 5.74 36.20 -3.77
CA SER A 62 5.47 34.76 -3.71
C SER A 62 3.98 34.46 -3.49
N LEU A 63 3.55 33.24 -3.81
CA LEU A 63 2.16 32.76 -3.69
C LEU A 63 1.68 32.60 -2.22
N GLN A 64 2.06 33.54 -1.36
CA GLN A 64 1.85 33.51 0.07
C GLN A 64 0.99 34.71 0.48
N VAL A 65 -0.14 34.42 1.11
CA VAL A 65 -1.02 35.44 1.70
C VAL A 65 -0.83 35.39 3.21
N VAL A 66 -0.34 36.49 3.79
CA VAL A 66 -0.18 36.62 5.24
C VAL A 66 -1.53 37.03 5.84
N LEU A 67 -2.12 36.17 6.68
CA LEU A 67 -3.39 36.42 7.37
C LEU A 67 -3.17 37.12 8.70
N ARG A 68 -2.02 36.89 9.33
CA ARG A 68 -1.64 37.51 10.61
C ARG A 68 -0.14 37.67 10.66
N ASP A 69 0.30 38.90 10.86
CA ASP A 69 1.71 39.20 11.07
C ASP A 69 2.24 38.54 12.35
N PRO A 70 3.53 38.16 12.37
CA PRO A 70 4.15 37.60 13.57
C PRO A 70 4.15 38.65 14.68
N VAL A 71 3.79 38.24 15.90
CA VAL A 71 3.91 39.11 17.07
C VAL A 71 5.28 38.85 17.68
N ILE A 72 6.14 39.85 17.58
CA ILE A 72 7.52 39.82 18.09
C ILE A 72 7.52 40.56 19.44
N ASP A 73 8.13 39.98 20.46
CA ASP A 73 8.34 40.67 21.73
C ASP A 73 9.40 41.75 21.53
N ALA A 74 9.03 43.01 21.74
CA ALA A 74 9.93 44.16 21.56
C ALA A 74 11.13 44.14 22.52
N THR A 75 11.07 43.34 23.59
CA THR A 75 12.08 43.31 24.66
C THR A 75 13.13 42.21 24.47
N THR A 76 12.73 41.08 23.90
CA THR A 76 13.60 39.89 23.73
C THR A 76 13.89 39.55 22.28
N GLY A 77 13.20 40.18 21.32
CA GLY A 77 13.29 39.85 19.90
C GLY A 77 12.74 38.45 19.58
N ALA A 78 12.15 37.77 20.56
CA ALA A 78 11.60 36.43 20.40
C ALA A 78 10.21 36.50 19.74
N VAL A 79 9.96 35.57 18.82
CA VAL A 79 8.64 35.41 18.19
C VAL A 79 7.71 34.79 19.22
N VAL A 80 6.83 35.59 19.81
CA VAL A 80 5.83 35.14 20.80
C VAL A 80 4.72 34.35 20.09
N LYS A 81 4.48 34.66 18.81
CA LYS A 81 3.37 34.13 18.04
C LYS A 81 3.74 34.13 16.55
N GLU A 82 3.91 32.94 15.97
CA GLU A 82 4.26 32.74 14.55
C GLU A 82 3.23 33.38 13.60
N ALA A 83 3.72 33.86 12.45
CA ALA A 83 2.88 34.41 11.40
C ALA A 83 1.96 33.31 10.84
N VAL A 84 0.71 33.66 10.56
CA VAL A 84 -0.21 32.74 9.86
C VAL A 84 -0.15 33.09 8.38
N ILE A 85 0.45 32.20 7.60
CA ILE A 85 0.66 32.39 6.16
C ILE A 85 -0.07 31.26 5.43
N LEU A 86 -0.91 31.62 4.46
CA LEU A 86 -1.45 30.68 3.48
C LEU A 86 -0.49 30.61 2.30
N ASP A 87 0.19 29.47 2.15
CA ASP A 87 1.08 29.18 1.02
C ASP A 87 0.33 28.42 -0.08
N PHE A 88 -0.15 29.15 -1.08
CA PHE A 88 -0.78 28.55 -2.26
C PHE A 88 0.22 27.80 -3.14
N GLY A 89 1.52 28.14 -3.07
CA GLY A 89 2.58 27.44 -3.79
C GLY A 89 2.77 26.02 -3.27
N ALA A 90 2.66 25.83 -1.94
CA ALA A 90 2.65 24.52 -1.31
C ALA A 90 1.47 23.66 -1.78
N VAL A 91 0.28 24.25 -1.93
CA VAL A 91 -0.93 23.54 -2.41
C VAL A 91 -0.75 23.10 -3.87
N ILE A 92 -0.32 23.99 -4.76
CA ILE A 92 -0.05 23.66 -6.17
C ILE A 92 1.00 22.55 -6.26
N SER A 93 2.07 22.65 -5.46
CA SER A 93 3.11 21.63 -5.41
C SER A 93 2.58 20.28 -4.94
N ALA A 94 1.67 20.24 -3.97
CA ALA A 94 1.02 19.02 -3.52
C ALA A 94 0.14 18.40 -4.62
N ILE A 95 -0.61 19.22 -5.37
CA ILE A 95 -1.41 18.76 -6.52
C ILE A 95 -0.50 18.19 -7.61
N VAL A 96 0.59 18.88 -7.96
CA VAL A 96 1.58 18.40 -8.95
C VAL A 96 2.21 17.08 -8.49
N THR A 97 2.57 16.96 -7.21
CA THR A 97 3.10 15.72 -6.63
C THR A 97 2.12 14.56 -6.77
N PHE A 98 0.84 14.80 -6.47
CA PHE A 98 -0.21 13.82 -6.60
C PHE A 98 -0.39 13.37 -8.06
N LEU A 99 -0.46 14.32 -9.00
CA LEU A 99 -0.60 14.01 -10.43
C LEU A 99 0.60 13.25 -10.98
N LEU A 100 1.82 13.60 -10.60
CA LEU A 100 3.02 12.87 -10.99
C LEU A 100 3.03 11.44 -10.42
N THR A 101 2.71 11.29 -9.13
CA THR A 101 2.65 9.97 -8.49
C THR A 101 1.60 9.09 -9.16
N ALA A 102 0.41 9.64 -9.43
CA ALA A 102 -0.66 8.95 -10.15
C ALA A 102 -0.25 8.58 -11.58
N LEU A 103 0.43 9.48 -12.30
CA LEU A 103 0.93 9.23 -13.65
C LEU A 103 1.93 8.08 -13.67
N VAL A 104 2.89 8.06 -12.74
CA VAL A 104 3.89 6.98 -12.71
C VAL A 104 3.26 5.64 -12.31
N LEU A 105 2.36 5.63 -11.32
CA LEU A 105 1.62 4.42 -10.97
C LEU A 105 0.81 3.90 -12.15
N PHE A 106 0.15 4.78 -12.90
CA PHE A 106 -0.57 4.42 -14.12
C PHE A 106 0.36 3.80 -15.16
N LEU A 107 1.55 4.37 -15.38
CA LEU A 107 2.54 3.81 -16.32
C LEU A 107 3.00 2.41 -15.88
N ILE A 108 3.25 2.18 -14.59
CA ILE A 108 3.63 0.88 -14.05
C ILE A 108 2.51 -0.15 -14.27
N VAL A 109 1.26 0.18 -13.89
CA VAL A 109 0.12 -0.72 -14.09
C VAL A 109 -0.10 -1.02 -15.57
N LYS A 110 0.03 -0.01 -16.44
CA LYS A 110 -0.05 -0.17 -17.89
C LYS A 110 1.04 -1.10 -18.42
N ALA A 111 2.28 -0.96 -17.93
CA ALA A 111 3.39 -1.82 -18.33
C ALA A 111 3.16 -3.29 -17.90
N ILE A 112 2.68 -3.51 -16.67
CA ILE A 112 2.38 -4.85 -16.15
C ILE A 112 1.24 -5.48 -16.95
N ASN A 113 0.16 -4.74 -17.21
CA ASN A 113 -0.98 -5.22 -18.01
C ASN A 113 -0.55 -5.56 -19.44
N LYS A 114 0.31 -4.73 -20.06
CA LYS A 114 0.88 -4.98 -21.38
C LYS A 114 1.75 -6.25 -21.40
N ALA A 115 2.59 -6.45 -20.38
CA ALA A 115 3.45 -7.63 -20.29
C ALA A 115 2.64 -8.92 -20.14
N ARG A 116 1.58 -8.89 -19.32
CA ARG A 116 0.65 -10.03 -19.16
C ARG A 116 -0.05 -10.37 -20.47
N GLU A 117 -0.57 -9.37 -21.17
CA GLU A 117 -1.24 -9.56 -22.47
C GLU A 117 -0.32 -10.24 -23.52
N ILE A 118 0.97 -9.91 -23.52
CA ILE A 118 1.96 -10.55 -24.42
C ILE A 118 2.15 -12.03 -24.03
N GLY A 119 2.32 -12.32 -22.74
CA GLY A 119 2.49 -13.70 -22.26
C GLY A 119 1.29 -14.60 -22.54
N ASP A 120 0.07 -14.09 -22.37
CA ASP A 120 -1.16 -14.85 -22.62
C ASP A 120 -1.37 -15.14 -24.12
N LYS A 121 -1.01 -14.18 -24.99
CA LYS A 121 -1.03 -14.36 -26.45
C LYS A 121 -0.03 -15.42 -26.91
N GLU A 122 1.15 -15.47 -26.29
CA GLU A 122 2.17 -16.46 -26.62
C GLU A 122 1.72 -17.88 -26.24
N LYS A 123 1.14 -18.04 -25.03
CA LYS A 123 0.55 -19.32 -24.60
C LYS A 123 -0.58 -19.78 -25.51
N ALA A 124 -1.53 -18.90 -25.84
CA ALA A 124 -2.63 -19.22 -26.74
C ALA A 124 -2.15 -19.60 -28.16
N ARG A 125 -1.09 -18.96 -28.66
CA ARG A 125 -0.48 -19.28 -29.96
C ARG A 125 0.22 -20.64 -29.95
N LEU A 126 0.92 -20.97 -28.86
CA LEU A 126 1.57 -22.27 -28.68
C LEU A 126 0.53 -23.39 -28.62
N GLU A 127 -0.58 -23.21 -27.91
CA GLU A 127 -1.70 -24.16 -27.89
C GLU A 127 -2.32 -24.36 -29.27
N GLN A 128 -2.54 -23.29 -30.03
CA GLN A 128 -3.06 -23.38 -31.41
C GLN A 128 -2.07 -24.07 -32.37
N LEU A 129 -0.77 -23.86 -32.20
CA LEU A 129 0.26 -24.54 -32.98
C LEU A 129 0.33 -26.03 -32.63
N ALA A 130 0.28 -26.37 -31.34
CA ALA A 130 0.22 -27.75 -30.87
C ALA A 130 -0.99 -28.47 -31.49
N GLN A 131 -2.18 -27.86 -31.43
CA GLN A 131 -3.42 -28.44 -31.97
C GLN A 131 -3.40 -28.58 -33.50
N LYS A 132 -2.70 -27.68 -34.22
CA LYS A 132 -2.48 -27.80 -35.67
C LYS A 132 -1.50 -28.90 -36.04
N VAL A 133 -0.47 -29.14 -35.24
CA VAL A 133 0.46 -30.27 -35.42
C VAL A 133 -0.26 -31.60 -35.18
N THR A 134 -1.13 -31.69 -34.16
CA THR A 134 -1.94 -32.89 -33.90
C THR A 134 -2.95 -33.19 -35.02
N LYS A 135 -3.59 -32.15 -35.60
CA LYS A 135 -4.54 -32.34 -36.72
C LYS A 135 -3.86 -32.62 -38.06
N LYS A 136 -2.65 -32.13 -38.30
CA LYS A 136 -1.93 -32.31 -39.57
C LYS A 136 -1.26 -33.69 -39.68
N ASN A 137 -0.95 -34.33 -38.55
CA ASN A 137 -0.39 -35.69 -38.50
C ASN A 137 -1.46 -36.80 -38.54
N GLY A 138 -2.71 -36.49 -38.87
CA GLY A 138 -3.78 -37.48 -39.04
C GLY A 138 -3.64 -38.43 -40.24
N ASP A 139 -2.61 -38.24 -41.08
CA ASP A 139 -2.31 -39.08 -42.25
C ASP A 139 -0.87 -39.63 -42.19
N ALA A 140 -0.47 -40.31 -41.10
CA ALA A 140 0.61 -41.31 -41.12
C ALA A 140 0.65 -42.11 -39.80
N GLU A 141 0.51 -43.42 -39.93
CA GLU A 141 0.58 -44.42 -38.86
C GLU A 141 1.88 -44.39 -38.03
N THR A 142 1.66 -44.50 -36.72
CA THR A 142 2.28 -45.43 -35.75
C THR A 142 3.81 -45.60 -35.75
N THR A 143 4.44 -45.11 -34.67
CA THR A 143 5.36 -45.95 -33.90
C THR A 143 5.13 -45.74 -32.40
N GLU A 144 5.06 -46.88 -31.73
CA GLU A 144 4.64 -47.09 -30.36
C GLU A 144 5.63 -46.53 -29.33
N ALA A 145 5.07 -46.22 -28.16
CA ALA A 145 5.69 -45.84 -26.88
C ALA A 145 6.71 -46.91 -26.37
N PRO A 146 7.50 -46.72 -25.26
CA PRO A 146 7.13 -45.98 -24.05
C PRO A 146 8.26 -45.35 -23.17
N ALA A 147 7.80 -44.67 -22.10
CA ALA A 147 8.37 -44.59 -20.75
C ALA A 147 8.93 -43.23 -20.23
N GLU A 148 8.30 -42.80 -19.12
CA GLU A 148 8.71 -41.85 -18.06
C GLU A 148 8.73 -40.35 -18.46
N VAL A 149 7.98 -39.46 -17.80
CA VAL A 149 7.79 -39.32 -16.36
C VAL A 149 6.38 -38.79 -16.06
N ALA A 150 5.71 -39.45 -15.11
CA ALA A 150 4.51 -38.94 -14.48
C ALA A 150 4.86 -37.82 -13.50
N VAL A 151 4.20 -36.66 -13.60
CA VAL A 151 3.77 -35.90 -12.42
C VAL A 151 2.40 -35.31 -12.75
N ALA A 152 1.41 -35.83 -12.02
CA ALA A 152 0.10 -35.23 -11.91
C ALA A 152 0.23 -33.80 -11.37
N GLU A 153 -0.37 -32.83 -12.04
CA GLU A 153 -0.93 -31.69 -11.33
C GLU A 153 -2.35 -31.46 -11.83
N GLU A 154 -3.21 -32.05 -11.03
CA GLU A 154 -4.65 -31.94 -10.95
C GLU A 154 -5.09 -30.47 -10.99
N ALA A 155 -6.02 -30.17 -11.89
CA ALA A 155 -6.78 -28.94 -11.84
C ALA A 155 -7.57 -28.85 -10.51
N PRO A 156 -7.65 -27.68 -9.89
CA PRO A 156 -8.83 -27.31 -9.13
C PRO A 156 -9.51 -26.16 -9.88
N ALA A 157 -10.64 -26.43 -10.53
CA ALA A 157 -11.94 -26.35 -9.87
C ALA A 157 -12.14 -24.96 -9.25
N GLU A 158 -12.76 -24.09 -10.05
CA GLU A 158 -13.48 -22.92 -9.60
C GLU A 158 -14.61 -23.36 -8.66
N PRO A 159 -14.79 -22.69 -7.52
CA PRO A 159 -16.14 -22.46 -7.04
C PRO A 159 -16.38 -20.96 -6.80
N ALA A 160 -17.36 -20.42 -7.53
CA ALA A 160 -18.12 -19.25 -7.12
C ALA A 160 -18.95 -19.56 -5.86
N PRO A 161 -19.72 -18.61 -5.30
CA PRO A 161 -19.40 -17.28 -4.78
C PRO A 161 -19.56 -17.27 -3.24
N VAL A 162 -18.69 -16.56 -2.50
CA VAL A 162 -18.83 -16.45 -1.04
C VAL A 162 -20.01 -15.53 -0.71
N GLU A 163 -21.12 -16.13 -0.30
CA GLU A 163 -22.24 -15.50 0.38
C GLU A 163 -21.75 -14.84 1.67
N VAL A 164 -21.92 -13.53 1.75
CA VAL A 164 -21.53 -12.71 2.89
C VAL A 164 -22.62 -12.86 3.95
N ALA A 165 -22.35 -13.62 5.00
CA ALA A 165 -23.17 -13.65 6.22
C ALA A 165 -22.40 -13.04 7.40
N PRO A 166 -23.10 -12.37 8.35
CA PRO A 166 -22.59 -11.21 9.06
C PRO A 166 -21.64 -11.55 10.19
N VAL A 167 -20.68 -10.65 10.42
CA VAL A 167 -19.87 -10.61 11.64
C VAL A 167 -20.80 -10.32 12.82
N GLU A 168 -21.13 -11.34 13.59
CA GLU A 168 -21.53 -11.15 14.99
C GLU A 168 -20.30 -11.18 15.91
N PRO A 169 -20.28 -10.33 16.96
CA PRO A 169 -19.08 -9.83 17.58
C PRO A 169 -18.52 -10.76 18.67
N ALA A 170 -17.20 -10.94 18.68
CA ALA A 170 -16.45 -11.56 19.77
C ALA A 170 -16.39 -10.61 21.00
N PRO A 171 -16.22 -11.14 22.23
CA PRO A 171 -17.10 -10.86 23.37
C PRO A 171 -16.53 -9.93 24.46
N ASP A 172 -17.45 -9.28 25.16
CA ASP A 172 -17.56 -8.98 26.60
C ASP A 172 -16.42 -8.35 27.41
N LYS A 173 -15.20 -8.16 26.89
CA LYS A 173 -14.13 -7.51 27.68
C LYS A 173 -14.33 -6.01 27.86
N THR A 174 -14.99 -5.37 26.89
CA THR A 174 -15.26 -3.93 26.98
C THR A 174 -16.34 -3.63 28.01
N GLN A 175 -17.36 -4.50 28.14
CA GLN A 175 -18.41 -4.31 29.15
C GLN A 175 -17.88 -4.55 30.57
N GLU A 176 -16.99 -5.54 30.75
CA GLU A 176 -16.31 -5.80 32.03
C GLU A 176 -15.46 -4.60 32.50
N LEU A 177 -14.74 -3.97 31.58
CA LEU A 177 -13.96 -2.76 31.88
C LEU A 177 -14.85 -1.55 32.19
N LEU A 178 -16.00 -1.43 31.51
CA LEU A 178 -16.94 -0.34 31.76
C LEU A 178 -17.65 -0.48 33.11
N SER A 179 -18.00 -1.70 33.55
CA SER A 179 -18.56 -1.93 34.89
C SER A 179 -17.52 -1.67 35.98
N ALA A 180 -16.27 -2.10 35.78
CA ALA A 180 -15.19 -1.84 36.73
C ALA A 180 -14.90 -0.34 36.91
N ILE A 181 -14.91 0.44 35.81
CA ILE A 181 -14.74 1.90 35.87
C ILE A 181 -15.92 2.58 36.57
N LEU A 182 -17.15 2.07 36.39
CA LEU A 182 -18.35 2.63 37.01
C LEU A 182 -18.37 2.45 38.54
N ASP A 183 -17.96 1.27 39.02
CA ASP A 183 -17.88 0.99 40.46
C ASP A 183 -16.78 1.81 41.14
N GLU A 184 -15.62 1.97 40.50
CA GLU A 184 -14.53 2.84 40.96
C GLU A 184 -14.98 4.30 41.09
N LEU A 185 -15.74 4.82 40.11
CA LEU A 185 -16.26 6.19 40.13
C LEU A 185 -17.36 6.40 41.19
N LYS A 186 -18.18 5.39 41.48
CA LYS A 186 -19.18 5.47 42.56
C LYS A 186 -18.51 5.47 43.92
N ALA A 187 -17.49 4.64 44.13
CA ALA A 187 -16.69 4.64 45.36
C ALA A 187 -16.02 6.01 45.59
N GLN A 188 -15.43 6.61 44.54
CA GLN A 188 -14.82 7.93 44.63
C GLN A 188 -15.82 9.08 44.82
N ARG A 189 -17.09 8.92 44.42
CA ARG A 189 -18.14 9.90 44.70
C ARG A 189 -18.68 9.79 46.12
N ALA A 190 -18.77 8.59 46.69
CA ALA A 190 -19.24 8.38 48.05
C ALA A 190 -18.24 8.84 49.13
N ASP A 191 -16.93 8.89 48.82
CA ASP A 191 -15.88 9.42 49.70
C ASP A 191 -15.78 10.97 49.65
N LYS A 192 -16.61 11.62 48.81
CA LYS A 192 -16.58 13.07 48.56
C LYS A 192 -17.84 13.83 48.99
N GLU A 193 -18.78 13.14 49.64
CA GLU A 193 -19.93 13.70 50.38
C GLU A 193 -19.75 13.46 51.88
#